data_AF-A0A7X5SXM4-F1
#
_entry.id   AF-A0A7X5SXM4-F1
#
_cell.length_a   1.000
_cell.length_b   1.000
_cell.length_c   1.000
_cell.angle_alpha   90.00
_cell.angle_beta   90.00
_cell.angle_gamma   90.00
#
_symmetry.space_group_name_H-M   'P 1'
#
loop_
_entity.id
_entity.type
_entity.pdbx_description
1 polymer ?
#
loop_
_entity_poly.entity_id
_entity_poly.type
_entity_poly.pdbx_seq_one_letter_code
_entity_poly.pdbx_strand_id
1 'polypeptide(L)'
;MDLKRKAIRVGISASLCMLASNLLKVKFPFFVLLPAVMPISTFFGETIKFGINRIIGSSIGAVIGVIFATIKSQNTLLVGLGIILIVYICNYLKWDSTTSIACLVFVSIIVGIRGTSAFQYSLHRLIDTFIGIAITTIVNNYIFNTDIAQLLKKKVKNIQEDLLNIANTKNFCGDKNELDKIEWELYDMKKKLKICNEEFKFNKKFSLTKDKLESMIYSTTIIFEQIKTIDYINNTKNKNANNTTKPHINNIDAVISAHKNIFFNEIENLNKIINNIS
;
A
#
# COMPACT_ATOMS: atom_id res chain seq x y z
N MET A 1 7.04 -7.48 5.29
CA MET A 1 7.58 -8.76 4.81
C MET A 1 9.09 -8.68 4.88
N ASP A 2 9.74 -9.62 5.58
CA ASP A 2 11.20 -9.64 5.70
C ASP A 2 11.86 -9.79 4.33
N LEU A 3 12.99 -9.11 4.11
CA LEU A 3 13.71 -9.12 2.83
C LEU A 3 13.97 -10.55 2.32
N LYS A 4 14.27 -11.49 3.23
CA LYS A 4 14.48 -12.91 2.92
C LYS A 4 13.23 -13.56 2.31
N ARG A 5 12.06 -13.39 2.92
CA ARG A 5 10.79 -13.94 2.40
C ARG A 5 10.46 -13.32 1.03
N LYS A 6 10.73 -12.03 0.85
CA LYS A 6 10.56 -11.34 -0.44
C LYS A 6 11.45 -11.91 -1.52
N ALA A 7 12.73 -12.11 -1.24
CA ALA A 7 13.66 -12.70 -2.20
C ALA A 7 13.22 -14.11 -2.62
N ILE A 8 12.88 -14.98 -1.66
CA ILE A 8 12.45 -16.36 -1.95
C ILE A 8 11.16 -16.36 -2.77
N ARG A 9 10.15 -15.55 -2.41
CA ARG A 9 8.91 -15.44 -3.17
C ARG A 9 9.16 -15.04 -4.61
N VAL A 10 9.95 -13.99 -4.83
CA VAL A 10 10.26 -13.49 -6.17
C VAL A 10 10.97 -14.56 -6.98
N GLY A 11 11.96 -15.25 -6.40
CA GLY A 11 12.67 -16.35 -7.05
C GLY A 11 11.73 -17.48 -7.47
N ILE A 12 10.92 -17.99 -6.54
CA ILE A 12 9.95 -19.08 -6.84
C ILE A 12 8.93 -18.63 -7.90
N SER A 13 8.40 -17.42 -7.80
CA SER A 13 7.45 -16.88 -8.78
C SER A 13 8.07 -16.79 -10.16
N ALA A 14 9.31 -16.28 -10.25
CA ALA A 14 10.01 -16.15 -11.53
C ALA A 14 10.33 -17.52 -12.15
N SER A 15 10.78 -18.50 -11.35
CA SER A 15 11.02 -19.86 -11.81
C SER A 15 9.74 -20.52 -12.34
N LEU A 16 8.61 -20.36 -11.64
CA LEU A 16 7.33 -20.90 -12.09
C LEU A 16 6.80 -20.19 -13.34
N CYS A 17 6.95 -18.86 -13.44
CA CYS A 17 6.64 -18.12 -14.66
C CYS A 17 7.48 -18.61 -15.85
N MET A 18 8.78 -18.86 -15.64
CA MET A 18 9.66 -19.38 -16.68
C MET A 18 9.26 -20.81 -17.11
N LEU A 19 8.95 -21.67 -16.14
CA LEU A 19 8.46 -23.03 -16.41
C LEU A 19 7.17 -22.99 -17.24
N ALA A 20 6.18 -22.18 -16.83
CA ALA A 20 4.94 -22.02 -17.57
C ALA A 20 5.18 -21.47 -18.97
N SER A 21 6.07 -20.49 -19.12
CA SER A 21 6.44 -19.93 -20.41
C SER A 21 7.02 -20.98 -21.36
N ASN A 22 7.89 -21.88 -20.85
CA ASN A 22 8.48 -22.96 -21.63
C ASN A 22 7.44 -24.01 -22.04
N LEU A 23 6.55 -24.39 -21.12
CA LEU A 23 5.49 -25.37 -21.38
C LEU A 23 4.47 -24.87 -22.41
N LEU A 24 4.09 -23.59 -22.31
CA LEU A 24 3.14 -22.95 -23.22
C LEU A 24 3.79 -22.46 -24.53
N LYS A 25 5.12 -22.63 -24.68
CA LYS A 25 5.91 -22.14 -25.83
C LYS A 25 5.61 -20.67 -26.15
N VAL A 26 5.53 -19.85 -25.10
CA VAL A 26 5.26 -18.41 -25.21
C VAL A 26 6.37 -17.73 -25.99
N LYS A 27 6.01 -16.89 -26.96
CA LYS A 27 6.96 -16.19 -27.82
C LYS A 27 7.86 -15.21 -27.06
N PHE A 28 7.34 -14.61 -25.98
CA PHE A 28 8.03 -13.56 -25.22
C PHE A 28 8.01 -13.83 -23.70
N PRO A 29 8.85 -14.75 -23.19
CA PRO A 29 8.90 -15.12 -21.77
C PRO A 29 9.07 -13.93 -20.81
N PHE A 30 9.79 -12.90 -21.24
CA PHE A 30 10.01 -11.67 -20.49
C PHE A 30 8.70 -11.07 -19.92
N PHE A 31 7.61 -11.13 -20.68
CA PHE A 31 6.33 -10.54 -20.29
C PHE A 31 5.58 -11.36 -19.24
N VAL A 32 5.81 -12.68 -19.21
CA VAL A 32 5.30 -13.60 -18.16
C VAL A 32 6.11 -13.46 -16.86
N LEU A 33 7.41 -13.18 -16.94
CA LEU A 33 8.29 -13.01 -15.77
C LEU A 33 8.15 -11.63 -15.11
N LEU A 34 7.83 -10.59 -15.88
CA LEU A 34 7.80 -9.21 -15.39
C LEU A 34 6.87 -8.97 -14.18
N PRO A 35 5.69 -9.62 -14.06
CA PRO A 35 4.91 -9.59 -12.81
C PRO A 35 5.69 -10.12 -11.61
N ALA A 36 6.36 -11.26 -11.72
CA ALA A 36 7.02 -11.96 -10.61
C ALA A 36 8.14 -11.16 -9.93
N VAL A 37 8.90 -10.39 -10.73
CA VAL A 37 10.05 -9.60 -10.25
C VAL A 37 9.68 -8.20 -9.77
N MET A 38 8.51 -7.70 -10.16
CA MET A 38 8.04 -6.40 -9.70
C MET A 38 7.72 -6.45 -8.20
N PRO A 39 7.67 -5.29 -7.53
CA PRO A 39 7.30 -5.24 -6.12
C PRO A 39 5.84 -5.66 -5.93
N ILE A 40 5.56 -6.95 -5.89
CA ILE A 40 4.30 -7.46 -5.36
C ILE A 40 4.39 -7.21 -3.85
N SER A 41 3.68 -6.20 -3.41
CA SER A 41 2.79 -6.24 -2.27
C SER A 41 3.00 -7.26 -1.14
N THR A 42 2.78 -6.79 0.08
CA THR A 42 3.05 -7.57 1.30
C THR A 42 1.92 -8.52 1.68
N PHE A 43 0.71 -8.32 1.17
CA PHE A 43 -0.45 -9.16 1.44
C PHE A 43 -1.35 -9.30 0.20
N PHE A 44 -2.41 -10.10 0.31
CA PHE A 44 -3.31 -10.46 -0.78
C PHE A 44 -3.95 -9.24 -1.49
N GLY A 45 -4.56 -8.31 -0.72
CA GLY A 45 -5.04 -6.98 -1.15
C GLY A 45 -4.23 -6.27 -2.17
N GLU A 46 -3.03 -5.92 -1.76
CA GLU A 46 -2.19 -5.15 -2.64
C GLU A 46 -1.74 -5.98 -3.86
N THR A 47 -1.78 -7.32 -3.82
CA THR A 47 -1.47 -8.20 -4.96
C THR A 47 -2.59 -8.19 -5.99
N ILE A 48 -3.84 -8.37 -5.56
CA ILE A 48 -5.01 -8.29 -6.43
C ILE A 48 -5.10 -6.89 -7.04
N LYS A 49 -5.00 -5.84 -6.21
CA LYS A 49 -5.08 -4.46 -6.68
C LYS A 49 -4.02 -4.16 -7.73
N PHE A 50 -2.78 -4.61 -7.50
CA PHE A 50 -1.71 -4.50 -8.49
C PHE A 50 -2.03 -5.28 -9.78
N GLY A 51 -2.53 -6.52 -9.66
CA GLY A 51 -2.96 -7.33 -10.80
C GLY A 51 -4.03 -6.65 -11.65
N ILE A 52 -5.08 -6.12 -11.02
CA ILE A 52 -6.16 -5.39 -11.69
C ILE A 52 -5.63 -4.14 -12.40
N ASN A 53 -4.85 -3.31 -11.70
CA ASN A 53 -4.24 -2.11 -12.29
C ASN A 53 -3.39 -2.49 -13.52
N ARG A 54 -2.68 -3.60 -13.44
CA ARG A 54 -1.84 -4.06 -14.54
C ARG A 54 -2.65 -4.56 -15.73
N ILE A 55 -3.76 -5.24 -15.50
CA ILE A 55 -4.69 -5.66 -16.54
C ILE A 55 -5.25 -4.42 -17.25
N ILE A 56 -5.82 -3.47 -16.50
CA ILE A 56 -6.39 -2.24 -17.03
C ILE A 56 -5.33 -1.44 -17.81
N GLY A 57 -4.16 -1.23 -17.22
CA GLY A 57 -3.08 -0.48 -17.85
C GLY A 57 -2.57 -1.14 -19.12
N SER A 58 -2.38 -2.46 -19.08
CA SER A 58 -1.95 -3.21 -20.26
C SER A 58 -2.98 -3.14 -21.38
N SER A 59 -4.28 -3.19 -21.06
CA SER A 59 -5.35 -3.02 -22.04
C SER A 59 -5.34 -1.64 -22.68
N ILE A 60 -5.24 -0.56 -21.88
CA ILE A 60 -5.19 0.82 -22.41
C ILE A 60 -3.96 1.02 -23.30
N GLY A 61 -2.79 0.61 -22.80
CA GLY A 61 -1.54 0.68 -23.55
C GLY A 61 -1.57 -0.16 -24.83
N ALA A 62 -2.24 -1.31 -24.80
CA ALA A 62 -2.43 -2.17 -25.96
C ALA A 62 -3.31 -1.53 -27.03
N VAL A 63 -4.46 -0.98 -26.64
CA VAL A 63 -5.39 -0.33 -27.57
C VAL A 63 -4.73 0.86 -28.25
N ILE A 64 -4.15 1.79 -27.47
CA ILE A 64 -3.49 2.99 -28.02
C ILE A 64 -2.24 2.59 -28.81
N GLY A 65 -1.50 1.58 -28.34
CA GLY A 65 -0.33 1.05 -29.03
C GLY A 65 -0.66 0.49 -30.41
N VAL A 66 -1.74 -0.28 -30.53
CA VAL A 66 -2.20 -0.80 -31.82
C VAL A 66 -2.59 0.35 -32.75
N ILE A 67 -3.39 1.32 -32.28
CA ILE A 67 -3.83 2.47 -33.09
C ILE A 67 -2.60 3.22 -33.66
N PHE A 68 -1.66 3.62 -32.80
CA PHE A 68 -0.52 4.42 -33.24
C PHE A 68 0.48 3.60 -34.08
N ALA A 69 0.68 2.32 -33.75
CA ALA A 69 1.52 1.45 -34.56
C ALA A 69 0.97 1.22 -35.97
N THR A 70 -0.36 1.22 -36.14
CA THR A 70 -0.98 1.12 -37.48
C THR A 70 -0.80 2.37 -38.33
N ILE A 71 -0.65 3.55 -37.71
CA ILE A 71 -0.36 4.80 -38.43
C ILE A 71 1.09 4.78 -38.94
N LYS A 72 2.06 4.69 -38.00
CA LYS A 72 3.49 4.57 -38.32
C LYS A 72 4.26 4.07 -37.10
N SER A 73 4.64 2.80 -37.11
CA SER A 73 5.51 2.22 -36.07
C SER A 73 6.84 2.97 -35.96
N GLN A 74 7.42 2.99 -34.75
CA GLN A 74 8.75 3.59 -34.47
C GLN A 74 8.90 5.08 -34.79
N ASN A 75 7.79 5.81 -35.03
CA ASN A 75 7.85 7.26 -35.25
C ASN A 75 7.97 8.03 -33.92
N THR A 76 9.01 8.85 -33.79
CA THR A 76 9.32 9.62 -32.57
C THR A 76 8.17 10.54 -32.12
N LEU A 77 7.51 11.23 -33.06
CA LEU A 77 6.41 12.14 -32.72
C LEU A 77 5.18 11.38 -32.23
N LEU A 78 4.84 10.27 -32.88
CA LEU A 78 3.72 9.41 -32.46
C LEU A 78 3.94 8.78 -31.09
N VAL A 79 5.19 8.42 -30.75
CA VAL A 79 5.52 7.94 -29.39
C VAL A 79 5.21 9.02 -28.35
N GLY A 80 5.66 10.26 -28.57
CA GLY A 80 5.39 11.37 -27.65
C GLY A 80 3.90 11.66 -27.51
N LEU A 81 3.18 11.76 -28.63
CA LEU A 81 1.73 11.99 -28.64
C LEU A 81 0.95 10.88 -27.94
N GLY A 82 1.32 9.62 -28.16
CA GLY A 82 0.68 8.49 -27.50
C GLY A 82 0.87 8.48 -25.99
N ILE A 83 2.07 8.84 -25.50
CA ILE A 83 2.33 8.96 -24.06
C ILE A 83 1.48 10.10 -23.46
N ILE A 84 1.43 11.27 -24.10
CA ILE A 84 0.61 12.40 -23.65
C ILE A 84 -0.86 11.98 -23.56
N LEU A 85 -1.36 11.29 -24.60
CA LEU A 85 -2.74 10.79 -24.65
C LEU A 85 -3.03 9.81 -23.51
N ILE A 86 -2.15 8.84 -23.27
CA ILE A 86 -2.29 7.87 -22.18
C ILE A 86 -2.33 8.57 -20.82
N VAL A 87 -1.39 9.49 -20.58
CA VAL A 87 -1.32 10.24 -19.31
C VAL A 87 -2.61 11.03 -19.09
N TYR A 88 -3.12 11.69 -20.13
CA TYR A 88 -4.36 12.45 -20.02
C TYR A 88 -5.57 11.57 -19.72
N ILE A 89 -5.72 10.44 -20.44
CA ILE A 89 -6.81 9.47 -20.23
C ILE A 89 -6.75 8.89 -18.81
N CYS A 90 -5.58 8.42 -18.38
CA CYS A 90 -5.43 7.83 -17.05
C CYS A 90 -5.65 8.85 -15.93
N ASN A 91 -5.19 10.09 -16.09
CA ASN A 91 -5.43 11.16 -15.13
C ASN A 91 -6.92 11.53 -15.06
N TYR A 92 -7.60 11.64 -16.20
CA TYR A 92 -9.05 11.91 -16.26
C TYR A 92 -9.86 10.82 -15.52
N LEU A 93 -9.44 9.56 -15.65
CA LEU A 93 -10.05 8.41 -14.97
C LEU A 93 -9.58 8.21 -13.51
N LYS A 94 -8.67 9.06 -13.02
CA LYS A 94 -8.04 8.95 -11.68
C LYS A 94 -7.33 7.61 -11.47
N TRP A 95 -6.66 7.10 -12.51
CA TRP A 95 -5.94 5.84 -12.54
C TRP A 95 -4.42 6.03 -12.51
N ASP A 96 -3.93 6.85 -11.57
CA ASP A 96 -2.51 7.24 -11.50
C ASP A 96 -1.57 6.04 -11.35
N SER A 97 -1.97 5.03 -10.57
CA SER A 97 -1.20 3.80 -10.38
C SER A 97 -1.09 2.92 -11.64
N THR A 98 -1.91 3.21 -12.65
CA THR A 98 -2.03 2.43 -13.89
C THR A 98 -1.30 3.11 -15.06
N THR A 99 -1.11 4.44 -15.00
CA THR A 99 -0.50 5.25 -16.06
C THR A 99 0.86 4.72 -16.51
N SER A 100 1.77 4.46 -15.58
CA SER A 100 3.11 3.96 -15.91
C SER A 100 3.09 2.59 -16.60
N ILE A 101 2.13 1.73 -16.24
CA ILE A 101 1.95 0.42 -16.86
C ILE A 101 1.44 0.56 -18.29
N ALA A 102 0.45 1.44 -18.50
CA ALA A 102 -0.10 1.71 -19.82
C ALA A 102 0.98 2.28 -20.76
N CYS A 103 1.78 3.24 -20.29
CA CYS A 103 2.91 3.78 -21.05
C CYS A 103 3.93 2.70 -21.41
N LEU A 104 4.31 1.82 -20.46
CA LEU A 104 5.26 0.73 -20.70
C LEU A 104 4.76 -0.22 -21.80
N VAL A 105 3.48 -0.60 -21.75
CA VAL A 105 2.89 -1.51 -22.73
C VAL A 105 2.78 -0.84 -24.10
N PHE A 106 2.33 0.41 -24.15
CA PHE A 106 2.31 1.22 -25.37
C PHE A 106 3.68 1.29 -26.04
N VAL A 107 4.73 1.66 -25.30
CA VAL A 107 6.11 1.73 -25.81
C VAL A 107 6.56 0.37 -26.32
N SER A 108 6.27 -0.71 -25.59
CA SER A 108 6.63 -2.07 -26.03
C SER A 108 5.98 -2.46 -27.36
N ILE A 109 4.78 -1.94 -27.66
CA ILE A 109 4.06 -2.24 -28.91
C ILE A 109 4.57 -1.36 -30.05
N ILE A 110 4.57 -0.03 -29.88
CA ILE A 110 4.92 0.91 -30.96
C ILE A 110 6.39 0.76 -31.42
N VAL A 111 7.27 0.30 -30.53
CA VAL A 111 8.70 0.07 -30.81
C VAL A 111 9.00 -1.40 -31.12
N GLY A 112 8.31 -2.34 -30.44
CA GLY A 112 8.67 -3.76 -30.45
C GLY A 112 8.16 -4.56 -31.64
N ILE A 113 7.32 -3.99 -32.49
CA ILE A 113 6.80 -4.68 -33.69
C ILE A 113 7.95 -4.95 -34.67
N ARG A 114 8.23 -6.24 -34.90
CA ARG A 114 9.11 -6.74 -35.96
C ARG A 114 8.43 -7.94 -36.63
N GLY A 115 7.92 -7.74 -37.85
CA GLY A 115 7.39 -8.81 -38.69
C GLY A 115 6.05 -9.45 -38.27
N THR A 116 5.40 -8.98 -37.18
CA THR A 116 4.06 -9.41 -36.76
C THR A 116 3.10 -8.23 -36.76
N SER A 117 1.79 -8.48 -36.91
CA SER A 117 0.81 -7.39 -36.84
C SER A 117 0.75 -6.82 -35.41
N ALA A 118 0.55 -5.50 -35.31
CA ALA A 118 0.44 -4.81 -34.01
C ALA A 118 -0.62 -5.45 -33.10
N PHE A 119 -1.74 -5.88 -33.70
CA PHE A 119 -2.82 -6.56 -33.01
C PHE A 119 -2.43 -7.93 -32.46
N GLN A 120 -1.75 -8.77 -33.26
CA GLN A 120 -1.32 -10.09 -32.78
C GLN A 120 -0.27 -9.95 -31.68
N TYR A 121 0.66 -9.00 -31.82
CA TYR A 121 1.66 -8.73 -30.79
C TYR A 121 1.03 -8.25 -29.48
N SER A 122 0.05 -7.33 -29.55
CA SER A 122 -0.63 -6.82 -28.35
C SER A 122 -1.50 -7.87 -27.67
N LEU A 123 -2.15 -8.77 -28.41
CA LEU A 123 -2.88 -9.90 -27.84
C LEU A 123 -1.96 -10.84 -27.06
N HIS A 124 -0.82 -11.23 -27.65
CA HIS A 124 0.18 -12.03 -26.92
C HIS A 124 0.66 -11.31 -25.66
N ARG A 125 0.90 -9.99 -25.75
CA ARG A 125 1.32 -9.17 -24.61
C ARG A 125 0.34 -9.21 -23.45
N LEU A 126 -0.96 -9.15 -23.75
CA LEU A 126 -2.02 -9.23 -22.76
C LEU A 126 -2.04 -10.62 -22.11
N ILE A 127 -2.12 -11.68 -22.91
CA ILE A 127 -2.17 -13.08 -22.43
C ILE A 127 -0.96 -13.42 -21.56
N ASP A 128 0.24 -13.08 -22.01
CA ASP A 128 1.49 -13.34 -21.28
C ASP A 128 1.49 -12.62 -19.92
N THR A 129 0.98 -11.38 -19.89
CA THR A 129 0.86 -10.59 -18.66
C THR A 129 -0.17 -11.20 -17.72
N PHE A 130 -1.32 -11.68 -18.22
CA PHE A 130 -2.32 -12.37 -17.41
C PHE A 130 -1.76 -13.65 -16.78
N ILE A 131 -1.05 -14.48 -17.55
CA ILE A 131 -0.43 -15.71 -17.05
C ILE A 131 0.56 -15.39 -15.93
N GLY A 132 1.43 -14.40 -16.14
CA GLY A 132 2.41 -14.00 -15.13
C GLY A 132 1.76 -13.47 -13.86
N ILE A 133 0.69 -12.66 -13.97
CA ILE A 133 -0.08 -12.17 -12.80
C ILE A 133 -0.73 -13.34 -12.07
N ALA A 134 -1.33 -14.30 -12.79
CA ALA A 134 -2.00 -15.45 -12.19
C ALA A 134 -1.02 -16.30 -11.37
N ILE A 135 0.11 -16.70 -11.96
CA ILE A 135 1.15 -17.50 -11.29
C ILE A 135 1.68 -16.75 -10.06
N THR A 136 2.02 -15.48 -10.25
CA THR A 136 2.52 -14.62 -9.16
C THR A 136 1.53 -14.52 -8.01
N THR A 137 0.24 -14.35 -8.32
CA THR A 137 -0.82 -14.24 -7.31
C THR A 137 -1.00 -15.56 -6.57
N ILE A 138 -0.96 -16.69 -7.26
CA ILE A 138 -1.02 -18.02 -6.65
C ILE A 138 0.17 -18.22 -5.71
N VAL A 139 1.39 -17.93 -6.14
CA VAL A 139 2.58 -18.08 -5.31
C VAL A 139 2.51 -17.18 -4.08
N ASN A 140 2.14 -15.90 -4.26
CA ASN A 140 2.05 -14.97 -3.15
C ASN A 140 0.97 -15.40 -2.14
N ASN A 141 -0.18 -15.88 -2.61
CA ASN A 141 -1.31 -16.24 -1.76
C ASN A 141 -1.18 -17.60 -1.08
N TYR A 142 -0.62 -18.62 -1.75
CA TYR A 142 -0.55 -19.97 -1.18
C TYR A 142 0.76 -20.26 -0.47
N ILE A 143 1.88 -19.67 -0.93
CA ILE A 143 3.21 -19.98 -0.39
C ILE A 143 3.67 -18.92 0.61
N PHE A 144 3.29 -17.65 0.41
CA PHE A 144 3.80 -16.51 1.20
C PHE A 144 2.71 -15.67 1.86
N ASN A 145 1.51 -16.24 2.08
CA ASN A 145 0.38 -15.50 2.66
C ASN A 145 0.81 -14.81 3.97
N THR A 146 0.94 -13.49 3.92
CA THR A 146 1.16 -12.72 5.14
C THR A 146 -0.21 -12.33 5.63
N ASP A 147 -0.59 -12.85 6.79
CA ASP A 147 -1.83 -12.46 7.43
C ASP A 147 -1.76 -10.96 7.78
N ILE A 148 -2.61 -10.18 7.12
CA ILE A 148 -2.70 -8.75 7.35
C ILE A 148 -3.08 -8.42 8.80
N ALA A 149 -3.87 -9.27 9.44
CA ALA A 149 -4.24 -9.08 10.84
C ALA A 149 -2.99 -9.15 11.72
N GLN A 150 -2.13 -10.15 11.49
CA GLN A 150 -0.85 -10.27 12.21
C GLN A 150 0.11 -9.12 11.89
N LEU A 151 0.18 -8.68 10.63
CA LEU A 151 1.03 -7.56 10.21
C LEU A 151 0.61 -6.26 10.92
N LEU A 152 -0.69 -5.94 10.92
CA LEU A 152 -1.23 -4.75 11.58
C LEU A 152 -1.10 -4.86 13.09
N LYS A 153 -1.39 -6.03 13.69
CA LYS A 153 -1.22 -6.28 15.12
C LYS A 153 0.22 -6.06 15.57
N LYS A 154 1.22 -6.53 14.80
CA LYS A 154 2.63 -6.30 15.10
C LYS A 154 3.00 -4.81 15.03
N LYS A 155 2.56 -4.09 14.00
CA LYS A 155 2.79 -2.64 13.88
C LYS A 155 2.17 -1.87 15.04
N VAL A 156 0.92 -2.19 15.39
CA VAL A 156 0.22 -1.56 16.52
C VAL A 156 0.96 -1.80 17.83
N LYS A 157 1.47 -3.02 18.08
CA LYS A 157 2.28 -3.30 19.27
C LYS A 157 3.54 -2.44 19.34
N ASN A 158 4.27 -2.31 18.22
CA ASN A 158 5.46 -1.46 18.17
C ASN A 158 5.11 0.01 18.46
N ILE A 159 4.05 0.54 17.83
CA ILE A 159 3.58 1.91 18.08
C ILE A 159 3.14 2.06 19.54
N GLN A 160 2.44 1.07 20.11
CA GLN A 160 2.02 1.09 21.49
C GLN A 160 3.22 1.19 22.45
N GLU A 161 4.29 0.42 22.19
CA GLU A 161 5.54 0.53 22.96
C GLU A 161 6.18 1.92 22.81
N ASP A 162 6.26 2.46 21.60
CA ASP A 162 6.77 3.81 21.33
C ASP A 162 5.95 4.88 22.10
N LEU A 163 4.62 4.78 22.08
CA LEU A 163 3.71 5.70 22.78
C LEU A 163 3.82 5.58 24.31
N LEU A 164 3.98 4.37 24.85
CA LEU A 164 4.21 4.15 26.28
C LEU A 164 5.56 4.74 26.72
N ASN A 165 6.60 4.64 25.88
CA ASN A 165 7.88 5.26 26.16
C ASN A 165 7.77 6.79 26.22
N ILE A 166 7.03 7.41 25.30
CA ILE A 166 6.75 8.85 25.32
C ILE A 166 5.96 9.23 26.58
N ALA A 167 4.94 8.44 26.96
CA ALA A 167 4.14 8.68 28.16
C ALA A 167 4.96 8.59 29.46
N ASN A 168 6.02 7.77 29.48
CA ASN A 168 6.93 7.65 30.61
C ASN A 168 7.93 8.82 30.73
N THR A 169 8.02 9.70 29.73
CA THR A 169 8.77 10.95 29.88
C THR A 169 8.08 11.86 30.90
N LYS A 170 8.85 12.66 31.64
CA LYS A 170 8.30 13.53 32.71
C LYS A 170 7.11 14.41 32.26
N ASN A 171 7.05 14.74 30.97
CA ASN A 171 6.07 15.67 30.39
C ASN A 171 5.24 15.10 29.24
N PHE A 172 5.23 13.79 28.96
CA PHE A 172 4.54 13.26 27.76
C PHE A 172 4.98 13.96 26.46
N CYS A 173 6.25 14.37 26.39
CA CYS A 173 6.81 15.07 25.24
C CYS A 173 7.58 14.06 24.38
N GLY A 174 7.17 13.94 23.11
CA GLY A 174 7.86 13.12 22.12
C GLY A 174 8.82 13.96 21.28
N ASP A 175 9.90 13.36 20.78
CA ASP A 175 10.70 14.02 19.75
C ASP A 175 9.85 14.21 18.48
N LYS A 176 10.03 15.34 17.79
CA LYS A 176 9.24 15.63 16.58
C LYS A 176 9.39 14.53 15.53
N ASN A 177 10.59 13.99 15.34
CA ASN A 177 10.81 12.93 14.34
C ASN A 177 10.12 11.62 14.76
N GLU A 178 10.05 11.32 16.05
CA GLU A 178 9.32 10.16 16.57
C GLU A 178 7.81 10.30 16.33
N LEU A 179 7.25 11.49 16.60
CA LEU A 179 5.83 11.78 16.34
C LEU A 179 5.50 11.70 14.85
N ASP A 180 6.33 12.31 13.99
CA ASP A 180 6.16 12.27 12.53
C ASP A 180 6.24 10.83 11.99
N LYS A 181 7.14 10.00 12.55
CA LYS A 181 7.25 8.56 12.24
C LYS A 181 5.97 7.81 12.61
N ILE A 182 5.45 7.99 13.83
CA ILE A 182 4.22 7.32 14.30
C ILE A 182 3.02 7.75 13.43
N GLU A 183 2.92 9.04 13.10
CA GLU A 183 1.86 9.56 12.24
C GLU A 183 1.88 8.91 10.85
N TRP A 184 3.07 8.79 10.25
CA TRP A 184 3.22 8.10 8.97
C TRP A 184 2.85 6.61 9.06
N GLU A 185 3.25 5.92 10.13
CA GLU A 185 2.91 4.51 10.32
C GLU A 185 1.40 4.29 10.49
N LEU A 186 0.71 5.17 11.24
CA LEU A 186 -0.75 5.18 11.37
C LEU A 186 -1.43 5.42 10.01
N TYR A 187 -0.92 6.36 9.22
CA TYR A 187 -1.42 6.63 7.88
C TYR A 187 -1.25 5.41 6.95
N ASP A 188 -0.07 4.78 6.93
CA ASP A 188 0.20 3.56 6.15
C ASP A 188 -0.74 2.41 6.56
N MET A 189 -0.97 2.22 7.86
CA MET A 189 -1.91 1.21 8.36
C MET A 189 -3.35 1.46 7.92
N LYS A 190 -3.84 2.71 8.04
CA LYS A 190 -5.17 3.10 7.57
C LYS A 190 -5.33 2.84 6.07
N LYS A 191 -4.30 3.17 5.28
CA LYS A 191 -4.27 2.91 3.83
C LYS A 191 -4.33 1.41 3.52
N LYS A 192 -3.56 0.58 4.23
CA LYS A 192 -3.57 -0.89 4.06
C LYS A 192 -4.90 -1.52 4.44
N LEU A 193 -5.50 -1.07 5.55
CA LEU A 193 -6.83 -1.51 5.96
C LEU A 193 -7.89 -1.15 4.91
N LYS A 194 -7.83 0.05 4.32
CA LYS A 194 -8.72 0.45 3.23
C LYS A 194 -8.60 -0.45 2.00
N ILE A 195 -7.37 -0.81 1.60
CA ILE A 195 -7.14 -1.77 0.50
C ILE A 195 -7.74 -3.14 0.85
N CYS A 196 -7.59 -3.59 2.09
CA CYS A 196 -8.16 -4.84 2.57
C CYS A 196 -9.70 -4.83 2.57
N ASN A 197 -10.31 -3.70 2.92
CA ASN A 197 -11.77 -3.52 2.90
C ASN A 197 -12.38 -3.64 1.49
N GLU A 198 -11.64 -3.24 0.45
CA GLU A 198 -12.07 -3.39 -0.94
C GLU A 198 -12.16 -4.88 -1.34
N GLU A 199 -11.33 -5.75 -0.75
CA GLU A 199 -11.36 -7.21 -0.99
C GLU A 199 -12.46 -7.94 -0.22
N PHE A 200 -12.70 -7.56 1.05
CA PHE A 200 -13.67 -8.25 1.91
C PHE A 200 -15.12 -8.14 1.45
N LYS A 201 -15.43 -7.22 0.53
CA LYS A 201 -16.73 -7.20 -0.17
C LYS A 201 -17.06 -8.51 -0.88
N PHE A 202 -16.05 -9.32 -1.24
CA PHE A 202 -16.22 -10.59 -1.93
C PHE A 202 -16.23 -11.82 -0.99
N ASN A 203 -15.96 -11.67 0.33
CA ASN A 203 -15.90 -12.80 1.25
C ASN A 203 -16.43 -12.45 2.67
N LYS A 204 -17.69 -12.83 2.92
CA LYS A 204 -18.47 -12.50 4.14
C LYS A 204 -17.85 -13.03 5.45
N LYS A 205 -17.01 -14.07 5.38
CA LYS A 205 -16.35 -14.73 6.52
C LYS A 205 -15.32 -13.84 7.25
N PHE A 206 -14.89 -12.74 6.63
CA PHE A 206 -13.87 -11.83 7.18
C PHE A 206 -14.42 -10.57 7.88
N SER A 207 -15.75 -10.38 7.92
CA SER A 207 -16.39 -9.20 8.52
C SER A 207 -16.04 -8.98 10.01
N LEU A 208 -16.02 -10.04 10.81
CA LEU A 208 -15.70 -9.95 12.25
C LEU A 208 -14.23 -9.58 12.54
N THR A 209 -13.29 -10.05 11.71
CA THR A 209 -11.87 -9.70 11.85
C THR A 209 -11.63 -8.26 11.41
N LYS A 210 -12.38 -7.79 10.40
CA LYS A 210 -12.32 -6.41 9.91
C LYS A 210 -12.68 -5.41 11.01
N ASP A 211 -13.83 -5.56 11.66
CA ASP A 211 -14.30 -4.58 12.65
C ASP A 211 -13.30 -4.48 13.81
N LYS A 212 -12.71 -5.61 14.23
CA LYS A 212 -11.63 -5.63 15.23
C LYS A 212 -10.38 -4.87 14.79
N LEU A 213 -9.95 -5.01 13.53
CA LEU A 213 -8.80 -4.28 12.99
C LEU A 213 -9.07 -2.78 12.86
N GLU A 214 -10.29 -2.40 12.48
CA GLU A 214 -10.74 -1.00 12.47
C GLU A 214 -10.73 -0.41 13.87
N SER A 215 -11.31 -1.09 14.86
CA SER A 215 -11.29 -0.66 16.26
C SER A 215 -9.86 -0.55 16.80
N MET A 216 -8.98 -1.49 16.46
CA MET A 216 -7.58 -1.47 16.88
C MET A 216 -6.86 -0.21 16.38
N ILE A 217 -6.93 0.07 15.07
CA ILE A 217 -6.29 1.25 14.44
C ILE A 217 -6.93 2.54 14.97
N TYR A 218 -8.23 2.53 15.23
CA TYR A 218 -8.95 3.66 15.80
C TYR A 218 -8.46 3.99 17.22
N SER A 219 -8.41 3.01 18.13
CA SER A 219 -7.88 3.20 19.49
C SER A 219 -6.42 3.67 19.46
N THR A 220 -5.56 3.08 18.61
CA THR A 220 -4.16 3.59 18.47
C THR A 220 -4.11 5.04 17.99
N THR A 221 -5.03 5.45 17.11
CA THR A 221 -5.12 6.86 16.66
C THR A 221 -5.52 7.78 17.81
N ILE A 222 -6.51 7.40 18.63
CA ILE A 222 -6.93 8.21 19.78
C ILE A 222 -5.77 8.41 20.75
N ILE A 223 -5.06 7.33 21.08
CA ILE A 223 -3.90 7.34 21.99
C ILE A 223 -2.84 8.32 21.48
N PHE A 224 -2.52 8.27 20.19
CA PHE A 224 -1.55 9.19 19.58
C PHE A 224 -2.01 10.66 19.62
N GLU A 225 -3.28 10.94 19.35
CA GLU A 225 -3.83 12.29 19.45
C GLU A 225 -3.81 12.85 20.88
N GLN A 226 -3.95 11.99 21.92
CA GLN A 226 -3.77 12.41 23.30
C GLN A 226 -2.34 12.89 23.56
N ILE A 227 -1.34 12.15 23.08
CA ILE A 227 0.08 12.55 23.21
C ILE A 227 0.33 13.88 22.50
N LYS A 228 -0.11 14.04 21.23
CA LYS A 228 0.04 15.30 20.49
C LYS A 228 -0.58 16.49 21.22
N THR A 229 -1.77 16.29 21.79
CA THR A 229 -2.47 17.35 22.51
C THR A 229 -1.73 17.73 23.79
N ILE A 230 -1.29 16.74 24.58
CA ILE A 230 -0.52 16.99 25.81
C ILE A 230 0.81 17.68 25.49
N ASP A 231 1.53 17.20 24.46
CA ASP A 231 2.80 17.80 24.01
C ASP A 231 2.61 19.26 23.57
N TYR A 232 1.57 19.54 22.77
CA TYR A 232 1.24 20.90 22.36
C TYR A 232 0.94 21.83 23.54
N ILE A 233 0.14 21.36 24.50
CA ILE A 233 -0.21 22.12 25.72
C ILE A 233 1.06 22.39 26.54
N ASN A 234 1.92 21.40 26.75
CA ASN A 234 3.17 21.55 27.51
C ASN A 234 4.15 22.51 26.84
N ASN A 235 4.29 22.42 25.51
CA ASN A 235 5.12 23.34 24.75
C ASN A 235 4.59 24.79 24.82
N THR A 236 3.27 24.97 24.81
CA THR A 236 2.63 26.28 24.97
C THR A 236 2.80 26.82 26.39
N LYS A 237 2.63 25.96 27.42
CA LYS A 237 2.84 26.31 28.83
C LYS A 237 4.27 26.78 29.07
N ASN A 238 5.26 26.07 28.53
CA ASN A 238 6.68 26.42 28.66
C ASN A 238 7.01 27.77 27.99
N LYS A 239 6.46 28.05 26.81
CA LYS A 239 6.66 29.36 26.13
C LYS A 239 6.05 30.53 26.90
N ASN A 240 4.93 30.30 27.59
CA ASN A 240 4.17 31.34 28.30
C ASN A 240 4.42 31.36 29.81
N ALA A 241 5.46 30.67 30.29
CA ALA A 241 5.77 30.53 31.72
C ALA A 241 5.97 31.87 32.45
N ASN A 242 6.38 32.92 31.73
CA ASN A 242 6.62 34.25 32.30
C ASN A 242 5.34 35.13 32.42
N ASN A 243 4.22 34.73 31.80
CA ASN A 243 3.00 35.56 31.69
C ASN A 243 1.72 34.89 32.26
N THR A 244 1.83 33.71 32.90
CA THR A 244 0.67 32.91 33.30
C THR A 244 0.36 33.01 34.80
N THR A 245 -0.91 33.24 35.16
CA THR A 245 -1.37 33.33 36.56
C THR A 245 -1.58 31.92 37.15
N LYS A 246 -1.32 31.74 38.46
CA LYS A 246 -1.51 30.48 39.21
C LYS A 246 -2.85 29.75 38.95
N PRO A 247 -4.04 30.39 38.97
CA PRO A 247 -5.30 29.71 38.67
C PRO A 247 -5.39 29.19 37.23
N HIS A 248 -4.75 29.88 36.26
CA HIS A 248 -4.69 29.46 34.88
C HIS A 248 -3.81 28.21 34.68
N ILE A 249 -2.76 28.08 35.50
CA ILE A 249 -1.87 26.90 35.53
C ILE A 249 -2.62 25.67 36.06
N ASN A 250 -3.41 25.81 37.13
CA ASN A 250 -4.21 24.71 37.69
C ASN A 250 -5.24 24.15 36.70
N ASN A 251 -5.89 25.03 35.91
CA ASN A 251 -6.83 24.60 34.88
C ASN A 251 -6.13 23.83 33.75
N ILE A 252 -4.93 24.26 33.35
CA ILE A 252 -4.12 23.55 32.33
C ILE A 252 -3.70 22.17 32.84
N ASP A 253 -3.28 22.06 34.10
CA ASP A 253 -2.87 20.78 34.71
C ASP A 253 -4.06 19.81 34.87
N ALA A 254 -5.26 20.32 35.12
CA ALA A 254 -6.50 19.53 35.12
C ALA A 254 -6.82 18.98 33.72
N VAL A 255 -6.67 19.81 32.67
CA VAL A 255 -6.86 19.37 31.27
C VAL A 255 -5.84 18.30 30.89
N ILE A 256 -4.55 18.50 31.21
CA ILE A 256 -3.50 17.49 30.98
C ILE A 256 -3.85 16.18 31.69
N SER A 257 -4.32 16.25 32.94
CA SER A 257 -4.69 15.06 33.71
C SER A 257 -5.87 14.31 33.08
N ALA A 258 -6.87 15.02 32.53
CA ALA A 258 -7.97 14.40 31.80
C ALA A 258 -7.47 13.67 30.54
N HIS A 259 -6.61 14.30 29.74
CA HIS A 259 -6.01 13.66 28.55
C HIS A 259 -5.16 12.43 28.90
N LYS A 260 -4.39 12.48 30.00
CA LYS A 260 -3.64 11.32 30.51
C LYS A 260 -4.57 10.16 30.89
N ASN A 261 -5.70 10.45 31.54
CA ASN A 261 -6.66 9.41 31.89
C ASN A 261 -7.27 8.74 30.65
N ILE A 262 -7.65 9.53 29.64
CA ILE A 262 -8.13 9.02 28.35
C ILE A 262 -7.07 8.14 27.68
N PHE A 263 -5.80 8.59 27.68
CA PHE A 263 -4.68 7.83 27.14
C PHE A 263 -4.57 6.44 27.77
N PHE A 264 -4.53 6.34 29.10
CA PHE A 264 -4.38 5.06 29.78
C PHE A 264 -5.60 4.15 29.63
N ASN A 265 -6.82 4.71 29.66
CA ASN A 265 -8.04 3.95 29.41
C ASN A 265 -8.06 3.35 27.99
N GLU A 266 -7.65 4.12 26.97
CA GLU A 266 -7.56 3.60 25.60
C GLU A 266 -6.43 2.58 25.41
N ILE A 267 -5.30 2.71 26.14
CA ILE A 267 -4.26 1.66 26.15
C ILE A 267 -4.82 0.34 26.70
N GLU A 268 -5.61 0.38 27.77
CA GLU A 268 -6.25 -0.83 28.33
C GLU A 268 -7.27 -1.44 27.34
N ASN A 269 -8.08 -0.59 26.69
CA ASN A 269 -9.01 -1.01 25.64
C ASN A 269 -8.26 -1.65 24.46
N LEU A 270 -7.18 -1.02 24.00
CA LEU A 270 -6.34 -1.52 22.91
C LEU A 270 -5.76 -2.90 23.25
N ASN A 271 -5.29 -3.11 24.48
CA ASN A 271 -4.80 -4.42 24.94
C ASN A 271 -5.88 -5.51 24.85
N LYS A 272 -7.13 -5.21 25.25
CA LYS A 272 -8.27 -6.13 25.13
C LYS A 272 -8.54 -6.47 23.66
N ILE A 273 -8.52 -5.49 22.76
CA ILE A 273 -8.72 -5.69 21.32
C ILE A 273 -7.61 -6.56 20.73
N ILE A 274 -6.34 -6.27 21.02
CA ILE A 274 -5.16 -7.00 20.52
C ILE A 274 -5.23 -8.48 20.94
N ASN A 275 -5.63 -8.77 22.19
CA ASN A 275 -5.72 -10.14 22.69
C ASN A 275 -6.86 -10.95 22.05
N ASN A 276 -7.91 -10.27 21.59
CA ASN A 276 -9.08 -10.89 20.95
C ASN A 276 -8.94 -11.11 19.44
N ILE A 277 -7.81 -10.72 18.84
CA ILE A 277 -7.45 -10.99 17.44
C ILE A 277 -6.52 -12.21 17.44
N SER A 278 -7.04 -13.38 17.06
CA SER A 278 -6.30 -14.64 16.91
C SER A 278 -5.45 -14.64 15.64
#